data_AF-A0A0F8WHE3-F1
#
_entry.id   AF-A0A0F8WHE3-F1
#
_cell.length_a   1.000
_cell.length_b   1.000
_cell.length_c   1.000
_cell.angle_alpha   90.00
_cell.angle_beta   90.00
_cell.angle_gamma   90.00
#
_symmetry.space_group_name_H-M   'P 1'
#
loop_
_entity.id
_entity.type
_entity.pdbx_description
1 polymer ?
#
loop_
_entity_poly.entity_id
_entity_poly.type
_entity_poly.pdbx_seq_one_letter_code
_entity_poly.pdbx_strand_id
1 'polypeptide(L)' 'VERRGERTFRVSGPSVERLVQRHELENLEALAYVEERLRAIGVIRELESQGFESGDEVEIGESAFLLYPGMGYPD' A
#
# COMPACT_ATOMS: atom_id res chain seq x y z
N VAL A 1 -1.47 5.08 10.33
CA VAL A 1 -2.04 3.79 9.86
C VAL A 1 -2.99 3.29 10.93
N GLU A 2 -4.08 2.64 10.55
CA GLU A 2 -5.07 2.08 11.48
C GLU A 2 -5.45 0.67 11.03
N ARG A 3 -5.43 -0.31 11.94
CA ARG A 3 -5.91 -1.66 11.66
C ARG A 3 -7.45 -1.68 11.64
N ARG A 4 -8.06 -2.18 10.56
CA ARG A 4 -9.51 -2.22 10.34
C ARG A 4 -10.13 -3.62 10.45
N GLY A 5 -9.30 -4.65 10.39
CA GLY A 5 -9.71 -6.04 10.53
C GLY A 5 -8.52 -6.94 10.83
N GLU A 6 -8.68 -8.25 10.70
CA GLU A 6 -7.57 -9.17 10.96
C GLU A 6 -6.40 -8.96 9.97
N ARG A 7 -6.72 -8.70 8.69
CA ARG A 7 -5.76 -8.58 7.58
C ARG A 7 -6.00 -7.32 6.72
N THR A 8 -6.61 -6.29 7.31
CA THR A 8 -6.97 -5.04 6.62
C THR A 8 -6.46 -3.84 7.38
N PHE A 9 -5.77 -2.93 6.68
CA PHE A 9 -5.18 -1.73 7.23
C PHE A 9 -5.59 -0.49 6.43
N ARG A 10 -5.92 0.59 7.13
CA ARG A 10 -6.21 1.88 6.53
C ARG A 10 -5.01 2.81 6.67
N VAL A 11 -4.61 3.43 5.56
CA VAL A 11 -3.63 4.50 5.52
C VAL A 11 -4.32 5.77 5.07
N SER A 12 -4.27 6.79 5.91
CA SER A 12 -4.83 8.11 5.61
C SER A 12 -3.71 9.14 5.51
N GLY A 13 -3.83 10.08 4.58
CA GLY A 13 -2.86 11.15 4.40
C GLY A 13 -2.93 11.78 3.01
N PRO A 14 -2.95 13.13 2.90
CA PRO A 14 -3.16 13.79 1.60
C PRO A 14 -2.14 13.43 0.53
N SER A 15 -0.89 13.16 0.90
CA SER A 15 0.16 12.80 -0.06
C SER A 15 0.03 11.36 -0.55
N VAL A 16 -0.36 10.42 0.31
CA VAL A 16 -0.52 9.01 -0.06
C VAL A 16 -1.81 8.78 -0.82
N GLU A 17 -2.89 9.46 -0.44
CA GLU A 17 -4.16 9.42 -1.15
C GLU A 17 -4.00 9.97 -2.57
N ARG A 18 -3.30 11.10 -2.75
CA ARG A 18 -2.98 11.63 -4.08
C ARG A 18 -2.01 10.77 -4.89
N LEU A 19 -1.14 10.01 -4.23
CA LEU A 19 -0.26 9.07 -4.93
C LEU A 19 -1.11 7.96 -5.54
N VAL A 20 -1.94 7.33 -4.72
CA VAL A 20 -2.78 6.20 -5.12
C VAL A 20 -3.82 6.62 -6.17
N GLN A 21 -4.52 7.74 -5.99
CA GLN A 21 -5.52 8.23 -6.94
C GLN A 21 -4.99 8.51 -8.35
N ARG A 22 -3.67 8.68 -8.53
CA ARG A 22 -3.06 8.94 -9.85
C ARG A 22 -2.67 7.68 -10.61
N HIS A 23 -2.75 6.52 -9.98
CA HIS A 23 -2.24 5.26 -10.53
C HIS A 23 -3.34 4.21 -10.60
N GLU A 24 -3.38 3.49 -11.71
CA GLU A 24 -4.26 2.33 -11.89
C GLU A 24 -3.62 1.13 -11.19
N LEU A 25 -4.15 0.75 -10.02
CA LEU A 25 -3.52 -0.27 -9.16
C LEU A 25 -3.63 -1.71 -9.69
N GLU A 26 -4.46 -1.94 -10.70
CA GLU A 26 -4.54 -3.24 -11.40
C GLU A 26 -3.40 -3.40 -12.42
N ASN A 27 -2.76 -2.30 -12.81
CA ASN A 27 -1.55 -2.34 -13.63
C ASN A 27 -0.33 -2.62 -12.74
N LEU A 28 0.35 -3.74 -12.99
CA LEU A 28 1.48 -4.20 -12.17
C LEU A 28 2.65 -3.21 -12.10
N GLU A 29 2.96 -2.49 -13.19
CA GLU A 29 4.02 -1.48 -13.19
C GLU A 29 3.63 -0.28 -12.32
N ALA A 30 2.39 0.17 -12.44
CA ALA A 30 1.87 1.28 -11.64
C ALA A 30 1.78 0.90 -10.15
N LEU A 31 1.36 -0.34 -9.85
CA LEU A 31 1.35 -0.88 -8.50
C LEU A 31 2.77 -0.94 -7.93
N ALA A 32 3.73 -1.52 -8.65
CA ALA A 32 5.13 -1.59 -8.23
C ALA A 32 5.71 -0.20 -7.90
N TYR A 33 5.42 0.81 -8.74
CA TYR A 33 5.79 2.19 -8.46
C TYR A 33 5.14 2.73 -7.18
N VAL A 34 3.84 2.50 -6.98
CA VAL A 34 3.15 2.89 -5.75
C VAL A 34 3.78 2.22 -4.53
N GLU A 35 4.06 0.92 -4.58
CA GLU A 35 4.72 0.18 -3.49
C GLU A 35 6.10 0.76 -3.15
N GLU A 36 6.92 1.05 -4.16
CA GLU A 36 8.23 1.68 -3.99
C GLU A 36 8.10 3.05 -3.31
N ARG A 37 7.15 3.87 -3.77
CA ARG A 37 6.89 5.19 -3.19
C ARG A 37 6.40 5.09 -1.75
N LEU A 38 5.50 4.16 -1.43
CA LEU A 38 5.04 3.90 -0.06
C LEU A 38 6.19 3.46 0.86
N ARG A 39 7.12 2.64 0.34
CA ARG A 39 8.33 2.25 1.06
C ARG A 39 9.23 3.46 1.32
N ALA A 40 9.47 4.28 0.30
CA ALA A 40 10.34 5.45 0.39
C ALA A 40 9.86 6.48 1.42
N ILE A 41 8.55 6.65 1.58
CA ILE A 41 7.97 7.59 2.55
C ILE A 41 7.71 6.97 3.94
N GLY A 42 8.05 5.69 4.12
CA GLY A 42 7.96 5.01 5.42
C GLY A 42 6.59 4.40 5.77
N VAL A 43 5.62 4.39 4.86
CA VAL A 43 4.29 3.79 5.11
C VAL A 43 4.40 2.29 5.36
N ILE A 44 5.27 1.58 4.62
CA ILE A 44 5.50 0.14 4.81
C ILE A 44 5.97 -0.16 6.23
N ARG A 45 6.92 0.62 6.76
CA ARG A 45 7.43 0.46 8.13
C ARG A 45 6.34 0.69 9.17
N GLU A 46 5.49 1.68 8.95
CA GLU A 46 4.37 1.97 9.83
C GLU A 46 3.33 0.84 9.79
N LEU A 47 3.02 0.29 8.61
CA LEU A 47 2.16 -0.89 8.46
C LEU A 47 2.72 -2.10 9.22
N GLU A 48 3.99 -2.44 9.01
CA GLU A 48 4.68 -3.54 9.69
C GLU A 48 4.63 -3.38 11.22
N SER A 49 4.76 -2.15 11.72
CA SER A 49 4.66 -1.85 13.16
C SER A 49 3.28 -2.16 13.76
N GLN A 50 2.24 -2.18 12.93
CA GLN A 50 0.86 -2.51 13.28
C GLN A 50 0.53 -4.00 13.05
N GLY A 51 1.52 -4.81 12.64
CA GLY A 51 1.36 -6.23 12.39
C GLY A 51 0.91 -6.58 10.97
N PHE A 52 1.12 -5.69 10.00
CA PHE A 52 0.91 -6.00 8.58
C PHE A 52 1.85 -7.12 8.11
N GLU A 53 1.31 -8.03 7.33
CA GLU A 53 2.03 -9.07 6.60
C GLU A 53 1.89 -8.88 5.08
N SER A 54 2.87 -9.33 4.32
CA SER A 54 2.77 -9.32 2.85
C SER A 54 1.52 -10.07 2.39
N GLY A 55 0.74 -9.45 1.51
CA GLY A 55 -0.55 -9.94 1.05
C GLY A 55 -1.74 -9.59 1.95
N ASP A 56 -1.56 -8.73 2.94
CA ASP A 56 -2.67 -8.05 3.61
C ASP A 56 -3.26 -6.96 2.72
N GLU A 57 -4.52 -6.64 2.98
CA GLU A 57 -5.26 -5.60 2.29
C GLU A 57 -4.96 -4.22 2.88
N VAL A 58 -4.73 -3.26 2.00
CA VAL A 58 -4.49 -1.86 2.35
C VAL A 58 -5.52 -0.96 1.69
N GLU A 59 -6.19 -0.16 2.50
CA GLU A 59 -7.13 0.88 2.09
C GLU A 59 -6.45 2.25 2.13
N ILE A 60 -6.45 2.96 1.01
CA ILE A 60 -5.97 4.34 0.89
C ILE A 60 -7.00 5.17 0.12
N GLY A 61 -7.65 6.11 0.82
CA GLY A 61 -8.76 6.87 0.24
C GLY A 61 -9.93 5.95 -0.12
N GLU A 62 -10.27 5.91 -1.41
CA GLU A 62 -11.33 5.04 -1.97
C GLU A 62 -10.77 3.74 -2.57
N SER A 63 -9.44 3.60 -2.61
CA SER A 63 -8.78 2.44 -3.20
C SER A 63 -8.47 1.39 -2.13
N ALA A 64 -8.71 0.12 -2.44
CA ALA A 64 -8.31 -1.03 -1.65
C ALA A 64 -7.53 -2.00 -2.54
N PHE A 65 -6.41 -2.51 -2.06
CA PHE A 65 -5.54 -3.41 -2.82
C PHE A 65 -4.71 -4.28 -1.88
N LEU A 66 -4.33 -5.47 -2.36
CA LEU A 66 -3.38 -6.32 -1.66
C LEU A 66 -1.97 -5.80 -1.90
N LEU A 67 -1.22 -5.63 -0.82
CA LEU A 67 0.12 -5.07 -0.87
C LEU A 67 1.15 -6.18 -0.66
N TYR A 68 2.14 -6.30 -1.54
CA TYR A 68 3.13 -7.37 -1.49
C TYR A 68 4.57 -6.82 -1.47
N PRO A 69 4.99 -6.16 -0.38
CA PRO A 69 6.27 -5.48 -0.37
C PRO A 69 7.44 -6.45 -0.58
N GLY A 70 8.21 -6.22 -1.65
CA GLY A 70 9.38 -7.04 -1.96
C GLY A 70 9.08 -8.28 -2.80
N MET A 71 7.83 -8.46 -3.25
CA MET A 71 7.55 -9.30 -4.39
C MET A 71 8.17 -8.62 -5.62
N GLY A 72 9.24 -9.20 -6.15
CA GLY A 72 9.77 -8.73 -7.43
C GLY A 72 8.72 -9.00 -8.51
N TYR A 73 8.11 -7.94 -9.04
CA TYR A 73 7.32 -8.07 -10.25
C TYR A 73 8.28 -8.37 -11.41
N PRO A 74 8.00 -9.38 -12.23
CA PRO A 74 8.83 -9.64 -13.41
C PRO A 74 8.80 -8.41 -14.33
N ASP A 75 9.99 -8.01 -14.80
CA ASP A 75 10.18 -6.98 -15.83
C ASP A 75 9.47 -7.33 -17.14
#